data_AF-J5GRW7-F1
#
_entry.id   AF-J5GRW7-F1
#
_cell.length_a   1.000
_cell.length_b   1.000
_cell.length_c   1.000
_cell.angle_alpha   90.00
_cell.angle_beta   90.00
_cell.angle_gamma   90.00
#
_symmetry.space_group_name_H-M   'P 1'
#
loop_
_entity.id
_entity.type
_entity.pdbx_description
1 polymer ?
#
loop_
_entity_poly.entity_id
_entity_poly.type
_entity_poly.pdbx_seq_one_letter_code
_entity_poly.pdbx_strand_id
1 'polypeptide(L)'
;MVSVTQRIKEINQPRGGYLPIKLFSVEQFEDHRVLHPVESVSPSLVGICVDYLTRFMKGAEARDAFRISLMGARMVGMGDLAEALLDLVIGLDDLSIESACRLVSFDVVFRAGVKYYKPFEEITVDAETIENIRIMVERSLCFFDLYGPLVKDGFHFLGGYTDTIDKGDGDFLTKDTLWDFKVTKTAPNKDHTLQVLVYYIMGLHSFDPDFLSIENLGFYNPRKNIVYQLPVSSIPLDLIRTIEDEVICYK
;
A
#
# COMPACT_ATOMS: atom_id res chain seq x y z
N MET A 1 -11.90 9.99 16.72
CA MET A 1 -10.83 10.04 15.72
C MET A 1 -10.70 8.69 15.08
N VAL A 2 -10.50 8.67 13.77
CA VAL A 2 -10.47 7.45 12.96
C VAL A 2 -9.34 7.53 11.94
N SER A 3 -8.95 6.38 11.40
CA SER A 3 -8.05 6.36 10.24
C SER A 3 -8.73 6.91 8.98
N VAL A 4 -7.94 7.36 7.99
CA VAL A 4 -8.46 7.78 6.67
C VAL A 4 -9.38 6.71 6.07
N THR A 5 -8.98 5.44 6.11
CA THR A 5 -9.77 4.33 5.53
C THR A 5 -11.08 4.09 6.28
N GLN A 6 -11.11 4.33 7.60
CA GLN A 6 -12.34 4.29 8.39
C GLN A 6 -13.24 5.48 8.07
N ARG A 7 -12.68 6.70 8.00
CA ARG A 7 -13.43 7.90 7.64
C ARG A 7 -14.12 7.76 6.30
N ILE A 8 -13.41 7.27 5.29
CA ILE A 8 -13.94 7.08 3.93
C ILE A 8 -15.17 6.18 3.91
N LYS A 9 -15.23 5.15 4.76
CA LYS A 9 -16.38 4.24 4.85
C LYS A 9 -17.64 4.93 5.40
N GLU A 10 -17.49 6.02 6.14
CA GLU A 10 -18.60 6.83 6.66
C GLU A 10 -19.11 7.86 5.64
N ILE A 11 -18.36 8.11 4.57
CA ILE A 11 -18.70 9.13 3.57
C ILE A 11 -19.68 8.56 2.53
N ASN A 12 -20.83 9.23 2.40
CA ASN A 12 -21.77 8.98 1.33
C ASN A 12 -21.31 9.61 0.01
N GLN A 13 -20.40 8.91 -0.68
CA GLN A 13 -19.89 9.36 -1.98
C GLN A 13 -20.98 9.40 -3.07
N PRO A 14 -20.89 10.32 -4.05
CA PRO A 14 -21.77 10.33 -5.21
C PRO A 14 -21.64 9.04 -6.04
N ARG A 15 -22.59 8.81 -6.96
CA ARG A 15 -22.54 7.64 -7.85
C ARG A 15 -21.26 7.67 -8.70
N GLY A 16 -20.41 6.67 -8.51
CA GLY A 16 -19.10 6.59 -9.18
C GLY A 16 -17.93 7.16 -8.38
N GLY A 17 -18.18 7.75 -7.20
CA GLY A 17 -17.16 8.36 -6.35
C GLY A 17 -16.92 9.83 -6.65
N TYR A 18 -16.30 10.54 -5.71
CA TYR A 18 -15.86 11.93 -5.90
C TYR A 18 -14.81 12.05 -7.01
N LEU A 19 -13.93 11.06 -7.10
CA LEU A 19 -12.87 10.98 -8.09
C LEU A 19 -12.97 9.64 -8.86
N PRO A 20 -13.85 9.52 -9.85
CA PRO A 20 -14.07 8.24 -10.54
C PRO A 20 -12.80 7.71 -11.23
N ILE A 21 -12.51 6.41 -11.11
CA ILE A 21 -11.32 5.77 -11.71
C ILE A 21 -11.23 5.95 -13.24
N LYS A 22 -12.36 6.15 -13.93
CA LYS A 22 -12.41 6.43 -15.38
C LYS A 22 -11.75 7.76 -15.79
N LEU A 23 -11.44 8.64 -14.83
CA LEU A 23 -10.70 9.87 -15.10
C LEU A 23 -9.19 9.64 -15.20
N PHE A 24 -8.70 8.52 -14.66
CA PHE A 24 -7.28 8.18 -14.69
C PHE A 24 -6.92 7.65 -16.08
N SER A 25 -5.76 8.05 -16.61
CA SER A 25 -5.12 7.37 -17.72
C SER A 25 -4.75 5.95 -17.28
N VAL A 26 -4.74 5.02 -18.22
CA VAL A 26 -4.45 3.61 -17.97
C VAL A 26 -3.31 3.17 -18.87
N GLU A 27 -2.26 2.64 -18.26
CA GLU A 27 -1.13 2.04 -18.97
C GLU A 27 -0.95 0.60 -18.53
N GLN A 28 -1.00 -0.32 -19.49
CA GLN A 28 -0.82 -1.75 -19.27
C GLN A 28 0.59 -2.14 -19.70
N PHE A 29 1.37 -2.69 -18.78
CA PHE A 29 2.68 -3.26 -19.09
C PHE A 29 2.58 -4.73 -19.45
N GLU A 30 3.51 -5.16 -20.29
CA GLU A 30 3.67 -6.54 -20.71
C GLU A 30 5.05 -7.04 -20.29
N ASP A 31 5.07 -8.18 -19.60
CA ASP A 31 6.29 -8.89 -19.25
C ASP A 31 6.23 -10.37 -19.67
N HIS A 32 5.19 -10.76 -20.40
CA HIS A 32 4.91 -12.12 -20.86
C HIS A 32 4.85 -13.18 -19.75
N ARG A 33 4.68 -12.76 -18.49
CA ARG A 33 4.55 -13.65 -17.33
C ARG A 33 3.09 -13.74 -16.90
N VAL A 34 2.60 -14.96 -16.75
CA VAL A 34 1.23 -15.23 -16.32
C VAL A 34 1.28 -15.73 -14.89
N LEU A 35 0.53 -15.07 -14.00
CA LEU A 35 0.39 -15.52 -12.62
C LEU A 35 -0.47 -16.78 -12.56
N HIS A 36 -0.10 -17.69 -11.66
CA HIS A 36 -0.91 -18.86 -11.33
C HIS A 36 -2.28 -18.43 -10.78
N PRO A 37 -3.36 -19.16 -11.10
CA PRO A 37 -4.72 -18.72 -10.83
C PRO A 37 -5.12 -18.81 -9.35
N VAL A 38 -4.46 -19.69 -8.60
CA VAL A 38 -4.74 -20.02 -7.19
C VAL A 38 -3.48 -19.77 -6.38
N GLU A 39 -3.68 -19.21 -5.18
CA GLU A 39 -2.61 -18.95 -4.22
C GLU A 39 -2.98 -19.67 -2.92
N SER A 40 -1.99 -20.28 -2.26
CA SER A 40 -2.13 -21.00 -0.99
C SER A 40 -2.36 -20.07 0.20
N VAL A 41 -2.09 -18.77 0.06
CA VAL A 41 -2.33 -17.74 1.07
C VAL A 41 -3.37 -16.71 0.62
N SER A 42 -3.97 -16.01 1.59
CA SER A 42 -5.03 -15.05 1.31
C SER A 42 -4.54 -13.86 0.47
N PRO A 43 -5.40 -13.25 -0.38
CA PRO A 43 -5.02 -12.08 -1.19
C PRO A 43 -4.49 -10.89 -0.37
N SER A 44 -5.00 -10.68 0.85
CA SER A 44 -4.50 -9.63 1.74
C SER A 44 -3.06 -9.87 2.16
N LEU A 45 -2.72 -11.12 2.49
CA LEU A 45 -1.39 -11.51 2.95
C LEU A 45 -0.38 -11.46 1.80
N VAL A 46 -0.79 -11.88 0.60
CA VAL A 46 -0.02 -11.70 -0.65
C VAL A 46 0.28 -10.22 -0.87
N GLY A 47 -0.71 -9.34 -0.73
CA GLY A 47 -0.54 -7.90 -0.92
C GLY A 47 0.51 -7.30 0.02
N ILE A 48 0.44 -7.62 1.32
CA ILE A 48 1.41 -7.14 2.32
C ILE A 48 2.80 -7.72 2.07
N CYS A 49 2.88 -9.01 1.72
CA CYS A 49 4.16 -9.66 1.41
C CYS A 49 4.85 -9.00 0.21
N VAL A 50 4.11 -8.76 -0.88
CA VAL A 50 4.62 -8.05 -2.06
C VAL A 50 5.08 -6.64 -1.70
N ASP A 51 4.28 -5.89 -0.95
CA ASP A 51 4.62 -4.52 -0.51
C ASP A 51 5.93 -4.48 0.30
N TYR A 52 6.05 -5.33 1.33
CA TYR A 52 7.22 -5.31 2.22
C TYR A 52 8.48 -5.84 1.53
N LEU A 53 8.36 -6.88 0.70
CA LEU A 53 9.48 -7.34 -0.14
C LEU A 53 9.88 -6.28 -1.17
N THR A 54 8.93 -5.56 -1.77
CA THR A 54 9.26 -4.46 -2.69
C THR A 54 10.06 -3.36 -1.98
N ARG A 55 9.66 -2.94 -0.78
CA ARG A 55 10.44 -1.97 0.03
C ARG A 55 11.85 -2.47 0.31
N PHE A 56 11.98 -3.69 0.81
CA PHE A 56 13.26 -4.32 1.11
C PHE A 56 14.17 -4.37 -0.14
N MET A 57 13.64 -4.89 -1.27
CA MET A 57 14.38 -5.00 -2.51
C MET A 57 14.70 -3.64 -3.16
N LYS A 58 13.98 -2.57 -2.80
CA LYS A 58 14.32 -1.19 -3.20
C LYS A 58 15.41 -0.54 -2.35
N GLY A 59 15.86 -1.20 -1.27
CA GLY A 59 16.97 -0.78 -0.43
C GLY A 59 16.58 -0.39 0.99
N ALA A 60 15.32 -0.55 1.40
CA ALA A 60 14.94 -0.38 2.79
C ALA A 60 15.55 -1.46 3.67
N GLU A 61 15.91 -1.13 4.91
CA GLU A 61 16.29 -2.13 5.91
C GLU A 61 15.13 -3.11 6.12
N ALA A 62 15.42 -4.41 6.12
CA ALA A 62 14.38 -5.44 6.26
C ALA A 62 13.54 -5.23 7.54
N ARG A 63 14.19 -4.84 8.64
CA ARG A 63 13.52 -4.54 9.90
C ARG A 63 12.50 -3.40 9.78
N ASP A 64 12.78 -2.39 8.96
CA ASP A 64 11.88 -1.26 8.73
C ASP A 64 10.73 -1.64 7.79
N ALA A 65 11.03 -2.36 6.71
CA ALA A 65 10.02 -2.87 5.79
C ALA A 65 9.00 -3.76 6.49
N PHE A 66 9.44 -4.65 7.39
CA PHE A 66 8.61 -5.58 8.14
C PHE A 66 8.21 -5.09 9.55
N ARG A 67 8.42 -3.80 9.85
CA ARG A 67 8.23 -3.23 11.21
C ARG A 67 6.86 -3.55 11.80
N ILE A 68 5.80 -3.42 11.02
CA ILE A 68 4.43 -3.65 11.50
C ILE A 68 4.22 -5.11 11.89
N SER A 69 4.74 -6.05 11.11
CA SER A 69 4.72 -7.47 11.43
C SER A 69 5.50 -7.79 12.71
N LEU A 70 6.69 -7.20 12.88
CA LEU A 70 7.49 -7.37 14.09
C LEU A 70 6.77 -6.81 15.34
N MET A 71 6.10 -5.66 15.22
CA MET A 71 5.28 -5.10 16.29
C MET A 71 4.11 -6.03 16.64
N GLY A 72 3.40 -6.55 15.63
CA GLY A 72 2.32 -7.51 15.81
C GLY A 72 2.78 -8.80 16.49
N ALA A 73 3.94 -9.35 16.11
CA ALA A 73 4.50 -10.55 16.70
C ALA A 73 4.81 -10.36 18.19
N ARG A 74 5.37 -9.21 18.58
CA ARG A 74 5.63 -8.87 19.99
C ARG A 74 4.35 -8.82 20.82
N MET A 75 3.24 -8.34 20.26
CA MET A 75 1.95 -8.29 20.95
C MET A 75 1.38 -9.67 21.29
N VAL A 76 1.80 -10.72 20.60
CA VAL A 76 1.42 -12.12 20.86
C VAL A 76 2.56 -12.96 21.45
N GLY A 77 3.66 -12.33 21.89
CA GLY A 77 4.78 -13.01 22.52
C GLY A 77 5.68 -13.82 21.57
N MET A 78 5.58 -13.58 20.25
CA MET A 78 6.35 -14.27 19.21
C MET A 78 7.46 -13.40 18.61
N GLY A 79 7.98 -12.44 19.39
CA GLY A 79 9.01 -11.49 18.92
C GLY A 79 10.27 -12.17 18.39
N ASP A 80 10.88 -13.07 19.18
CA ASP A 80 12.13 -13.74 18.81
C ASP A 80 11.98 -14.60 17.55
N LEU A 81 10.84 -15.28 17.42
CA LEU A 81 10.51 -16.05 16.22
C LEU A 81 10.37 -15.14 14.99
N ALA A 82 9.71 -14.00 15.12
CA ALA A 82 9.55 -13.07 14.01
C ALA A 82 10.89 -12.46 13.56
N GLU A 83 11.81 -12.22 14.48
CA GLU A 83 13.20 -11.85 14.17
C GLU A 83 13.93 -13.00 13.44
N ALA A 84 13.78 -14.24 13.90
CA ALA A 84 14.37 -15.40 13.22
C ALA A 84 13.80 -15.62 11.80
N LEU A 85 12.51 -15.35 11.59
CA LEU A 85 11.91 -15.35 10.25
C LEU A 85 12.47 -14.21 9.38
N LEU A 86 12.67 -13.03 9.96
CA LEU A 86 13.25 -11.88 9.26
C LEU A 86 14.69 -12.16 8.81
N ASP A 87 15.50 -12.82 9.64
CA ASP A 87 16.89 -13.19 9.31
C ASP A 87 16.98 -14.12 8.08
N LEU A 88 15.90 -14.84 7.76
CA LEU A 88 15.80 -15.68 6.57
C LEU A 88 15.41 -14.91 5.30
N VAL A 89 14.93 -13.66 5.42
CA VAL A 89 14.55 -12.81 4.29
C VAL A 89 15.78 -12.07 3.77
N ILE A 90 16.50 -12.72 2.85
CA ILE A 90 17.74 -12.19 2.25
C ILE A 90 17.58 -11.75 0.79
N GLY A 91 16.42 -12.04 0.18
CA GLY A 91 16.13 -11.70 -1.21
C GLY A 91 14.77 -12.21 -1.66
N LEU A 92 14.72 -12.75 -2.89
CA LEU A 92 13.50 -13.30 -3.51
C LEU A 92 13.62 -14.80 -3.84
N ASP A 93 14.56 -15.50 -3.21
CA ASP A 93 14.58 -16.96 -3.25
C ASP A 93 13.38 -17.54 -2.49
N ASP A 94 13.14 -18.84 -2.67
CA ASP A 94 11.95 -19.51 -2.14
C ASP A 94 11.85 -19.40 -0.62
N LEU A 95 12.97 -19.54 0.10
CA LEU A 95 13.00 -19.48 1.57
C LEU A 95 12.73 -18.07 2.06
N SER A 96 13.30 -17.06 1.41
CA SER A 96 13.02 -15.65 1.72
C SER A 96 11.52 -15.34 1.59
N ILE A 97 10.88 -15.76 0.48
CA ILE A 97 9.46 -15.45 0.23
C ILE A 97 8.55 -16.24 1.17
N GLU A 98 8.83 -17.51 1.44
CA GLU A 98 8.09 -18.31 2.42
C GLU A 98 8.16 -17.67 3.81
N SER A 99 9.36 -17.26 4.23
CA SER A 99 9.60 -16.62 5.53
C SER A 99 8.91 -15.26 5.62
N ALA A 100 8.96 -14.45 4.56
CA ALA A 100 8.26 -13.19 4.47
C ALA A 100 6.74 -13.39 4.60
N CYS A 101 6.14 -14.36 3.90
CA CYS A 101 4.72 -14.71 4.04
C CYS A 101 4.34 -15.05 5.48
N ARG A 102 5.13 -15.88 6.16
CA ARG A 102 4.89 -16.22 7.57
C ARG A 102 5.02 -14.99 8.47
N LEU A 103 6.04 -14.17 8.25
CA LEU A 103 6.27 -12.95 9.00
C LEU A 103 5.11 -11.96 8.85
N VAL A 104 4.62 -11.71 7.63
CA VAL A 104 3.51 -10.76 7.42
C VAL A 104 2.18 -11.22 8.02
N SER A 105 2.04 -12.49 8.39
CA SER A 105 0.84 -12.96 9.12
C SER A 105 0.62 -12.23 10.45
N PHE A 106 1.68 -11.71 11.06
CA PHE A 106 1.60 -10.94 12.31
C PHE A 106 1.10 -9.50 12.12
N ASP A 107 1.13 -8.96 10.90
CA ASP A 107 0.72 -7.58 10.60
C ASP A 107 -0.71 -7.27 11.11
N VAL A 108 -1.62 -8.23 10.88
CA VAL A 108 -3.03 -8.12 11.25
C VAL A 108 -3.22 -7.91 12.77
N VAL A 109 -2.31 -8.44 13.60
CA VAL A 109 -2.35 -8.26 15.05
C VAL A 109 -2.24 -6.78 15.40
N PHE A 110 -1.30 -6.08 14.76
CA PHE A 110 -1.07 -4.66 15.01
C PHE A 110 -2.18 -3.80 14.40
N ARG A 111 -2.57 -4.08 13.15
CA ARG A 111 -3.53 -3.22 12.42
C ARG A 111 -4.99 -3.43 12.80
N ALA A 112 -5.41 -4.66 13.08
CA ALA A 112 -6.80 -5.02 13.28
C ALA A 112 -7.08 -5.72 14.63
N GLY A 113 -6.03 -6.16 15.33
CA GLY A 113 -6.09 -6.80 16.64
C GLY A 113 -6.02 -8.32 16.57
N VAL A 114 -5.61 -8.92 17.70
CA VAL A 114 -5.34 -10.36 17.85
C VAL A 114 -6.48 -11.29 17.42
N LYS A 115 -7.74 -10.83 17.47
CA LYS A 115 -8.91 -11.65 17.10
C LYS A 115 -8.94 -12.08 15.63
N TYR A 116 -8.18 -11.41 14.76
CA TYR A 116 -8.08 -11.74 13.33
C TYR A 116 -6.79 -12.50 12.99
N TYR A 117 -5.93 -12.73 13.97
CA TYR A 117 -4.67 -13.44 13.79
C TYR A 117 -4.93 -14.91 13.51
N LYS A 118 -4.24 -15.45 12.50
CA LYS A 118 -4.11 -16.88 12.26
C LYS A 118 -2.67 -17.28 12.59
N PRO A 119 -2.44 -18.37 13.33
CA PRO A 119 -1.10 -18.84 13.64
C PRO A 119 -0.24 -18.97 12.39
N PHE A 120 1.03 -18.53 12.46
CA PHE A 120 1.93 -18.56 11.31
C PHE A 120 2.27 -19.99 10.87
N GLU A 121 2.14 -20.97 11.77
CA GLU A 121 2.32 -22.40 11.50
C GLU A 121 1.26 -22.95 10.54
N GLU A 122 0.09 -22.31 10.47
CA GLU A 122 -0.97 -22.66 9.51
C GLU A 122 -0.72 -22.03 8.12
N ILE A 123 0.28 -21.17 7.99
CA ILE A 123 0.66 -20.55 6.72
C ILE A 123 1.59 -21.50 5.96
N THR A 124 0.97 -22.26 5.04
CA THR A 124 1.65 -23.03 4.02
C THR A 124 1.73 -22.21 2.74
N VAL A 125 2.94 -22.04 2.20
CA VAL A 125 3.18 -21.32 0.95
C VAL A 125 3.69 -22.32 -0.08
N ASP A 126 2.91 -22.54 -1.12
CA ASP A 126 3.29 -23.41 -2.24
C ASP A 126 4.16 -22.68 -3.28
N ALA A 127 4.79 -23.46 -4.14
CA ALA A 127 5.69 -22.96 -5.18
C ALA A 127 5.00 -21.97 -6.14
N GLU A 128 3.73 -22.21 -6.48
CA GLU A 128 2.93 -21.33 -7.34
C GLU A 128 2.73 -19.94 -6.71
N THR A 129 2.45 -19.89 -5.40
CA THR A 129 2.32 -18.62 -4.68
C THR A 129 3.66 -17.90 -4.56
N ILE A 130 4.73 -18.64 -4.27
CA ILE A 130 6.09 -18.08 -4.22
C ILE A 130 6.45 -17.43 -5.55
N GLU A 131 6.22 -18.12 -6.66
CA GLU A 131 6.46 -17.60 -8.01
C GLU A 131 5.60 -16.36 -8.30
N ASN A 132 4.32 -16.38 -7.94
CA ASN A 132 3.44 -15.22 -8.10
C ASN A 132 3.96 -13.99 -7.34
N ILE A 133 4.36 -14.15 -6.08
CA ILE A 133 4.91 -13.07 -5.25
C ILE A 133 6.19 -12.54 -5.88
N ARG A 134 7.10 -13.41 -6.29
CA ARG A 134 8.35 -13.03 -6.96
C ARG A 134 8.09 -12.17 -8.19
N ILE A 135 7.20 -12.62 -9.08
CA ILE A 135 6.82 -11.87 -10.28
C ILE A 135 6.26 -10.50 -9.91
N MET A 136 5.37 -10.41 -8.91
CA MET A 136 4.79 -9.14 -8.49
C MET A 136 5.81 -8.18 -7.86
N VAL A 137 6.78 -8.69 -7.10
CA VAL A 137 7.86 -7.87 -6.55
C VAL A 137 8.76 -7.37 -7.68
N GLU A 138 9.19 -8.23 -8.59
CA GLU A 138 10.03 -7.86 -9.74
C GLU A 138 9.35 -6.83 -10.65
N ARG A 139 8.04 -7.00 -10.91
CA ARG A 139 7.22 -6.00 -11.61
C ARG A 139 7.26 -4.64 -10.92
N SER A 140 7.17 -4.63 -9.58
CA SER A 140 7.25 -3.42 -8.78
C SER A 140 8.63 -2.76 -8.83
N LEU A 141 9.71 -3.55 -8.92
CA LEU A 141 11.06 -3.01 -9.13
C LEU A 141 11.16 -2.32 -10.49
N CYS A 142 10.71 -2.98 -11.56
CA CYS A 142 10.67 -2.38 -12.90
C CYS A 142 9.79 -1.13 -12.95
N PHE A 143 8.68 -1.10 -12.21
CA PHE A 143 7.84 0.09 -12.08
C PHE A 143 8.63 1.28 -11.52
N PHE A 144 9.45 1.09 -10.48
CA PHE A 144 10.28 2.16 -9.94
C PHE A 144 11.43 2.59 -10.86
N ASP A 145 11.89 1.73 -11.78
CA ASP A 145 12.84 2.14 -12.82
C ASP A 145 12.19 3.10 -13.83
N LEU A 146 10.87 2.98 -14.05
CA LEU A 146 10.11 3.80 -14.99
C LEU A 146 9.56 5.11 -14.37
N TYR A 147 9.01 5.03 -13.15
CA TYR A 147 8.34 6.15 -12.49
C TYR A 147 9.15 6.76 -11.33
N GLY A 148 10.33 6.21 -11.05
CA GLY A 148 11.22 6.72 -10.03
C GLY A 148 11.88 8.07 -10.40
N PRO A 149 12.81 8.56 -9.55
CA PRO A 149 13.29 7.88 -8.34
C PRO A 149 12.26 7.86 -7.22
N LEU A 150 12.35 6.82 -6.39
CA LEU A 150 11.60 6.71 -5.15
C LEU A 150 12.09 7.78 -4.15
N VAL A 151 11.17 8.57 -3.61
CA VAL A 151 11.43 9.61 -2.61
C VAL A 151 11.08 9.10 -1.22
N LYS A 152 9.93 8.44 -1.07
CA LYS A 152 9.49 7.80 0.18
C LYS A 152 8.84 6.46 -0.09
N ASP A 153 9.09 5.52 0.80
CA ASP A 153 8.54 4.17 0.82
C ASP A 153 7.60 3.92 2.00
N GLY A 154 7.09 5.01 2.58
CA GLY A 154 6.10 5.00 3.65
C GLY A 154 6.07 6.37 4.32
N PHE A 155 4.88 6.92 4.57
CA PHE A 155 4.76 8.25 5.19
C PHE A 155 3.47 8.43 5.98
N HIS A 156 3.51 9.44 6.85
CA HIS A 156 2.38 9.91 7.67
C HIS A 156 2.13 11.39 7.39
N PHE A 157 0.98 11.90 7.81
CA PHE A 157 0.51 13.25 7.50
C PHE A 157 0.63 14.19 8.71
N LEU A 158 1.79 14.19 9.39
CA LEU A 158 2.01 15.04 10.57
C LEU A 158 1.80 16.52 10.20
N GLY A 159 0.88 17.20 10.92
CA GLY A 159 0.43 18.56 10.59
C GLY A 159 -0.85 18.62 9.75
N GLY A 160 -1.13 17.59 8.94
CA GLY A 160 -2.33 17.47 8.11
C GLY A 160 -3.47 16.66 8.73
N TYR A 161 -3.30 16.17 9.96
CA TYR A 161 -4.37 15.48 10.70
C TYR A 161 -5.37 16.48 11.31
N THR A 162 -6.59 16.01 11.60
CA THR A 162 -7.69 16.79 12.20
C THR A 162 -8.32 16.06 13.39
N ASP A 163 -9.27 16.72 14.08
CA ASP A 163 -10.09 16.07 15.12
C ASP A 163 -10.93 14.89 14.58
N THR A 164 -11.10 14.81 13.26
CA THR A 164 -11.83 13.74 12.57
C THR A 164 -10.89 12.61 12.19
N ILE A 165 -9.77 12.93 11.53
CA ILE A 165 -8.79 11.96 11.00
C ILE A 165 -7.45 12.12 11.72
N ASP A 166 -7.03 11.12 12.48
CA ASP A 166 -5.76 11.15 13.24
C ASP A 166 -4.73 10.10 12.79
N LYS A 167 -5.09 9.26 11.81
CA LYS A 167 -4.24 8.15 11.35
C LYS A 167 -4.34 7.96 9.84
N GLY A 168 -3.20 7.72 9.22
CA GLY A 168 -3.10 7.36 7.80
C GLY A 168 -1.66 6.95 7.48
N ASP A 169 -1.51 5.97 6.60
CA ASP A 169 -0.24 5.54 6.04
C ASP A 169 -0.34 5.51 4.52
N GLY A 170 0.53 6.29 3.86
CA GLY A 170 0.68 6.24 2.41
C GLY A 170 1.79 5.27 2.02
N ASP A 171 1.66 4.69 0.82
CA ASP A 171 2.56 3.64 0.35
C ASP A 171 3.88 4.23 -0.18
N PHE A 172 3.83 4.99 -1.28
CA PHE A 172 5.04 5.48 -1.95
C PHE A 172 4.88 6.90 -2.51
N LEU A 173 5.97 7.69 -2.43
CA LEU A 173 6.14 8.91 -3.22
C LEU A 173 7.30 8.71 -4.19
N THR A 174 7.08 9.02 -5.46
CA THR A 174 8.18 9.34 -6.38
C THR A 174 8.28 10.85 -6.52
N LYS A 175 9.22 11.33 -7.34
CA LYS A 175 9.52 12.76 -7.49
C LYS A 175 8.28 13.66 -7.65
N ASP A 176 7.31 13.21 -8.42
CA ASP A 176 6.15 14.00 -8.85
C ASP A 176 4.80 13.29 -8.65
N THR A 177 4.79 12.11 -8.03
CA THR A 177 3.58 11.29 -7.98
C THR A 177 3.41 10.61 -6.63
N LEU A 178 2.21 10.72 -6.07
CA LEU A 178 1.76 9.95 -4.92
C LEU A 178 1.15 8.63 -5.41
N TRP A 179 1.73 7.51 -4.97
CA TRP A 179 1.36 6.17 -5.42
C TRP A 179 0.72 5.37 -4.30
N ASP A 180 -0.41 4.73 -4.63
CA ASP A 180 -1.09 3.76 -3.79
C ASP A 180 -1.06 2.40 -4.50
N PHE A 181 -0.32 1.44 -3.95
CA PHE A 181 -0.17 0.12 -4.54
C PHE A 181 -1.42 -0.73 -4.26
N LYS A 182 -1.85 -1.48 -5.28
CA LYS A 182 -3.06 -2.30 -5.21
C LYS A 182 -2.83 -3.67 -5.80
N VAL A 183 -2.55 -4.64 -4.95
CA VAL A 183 -2.40 -6.05 -5.32
C VAL A 183 -3.76 -6.74 -5.44
N THR A 184 -4.63 -6.27 -6.35
CA THR A 184 -6.03 -6.70 -6.47
C THR A 184 -6.36 -7.30 -7.84
N LYS A 185 -7.35 -8.19 -7.89
CA LYS A 185 -7.88 -8.74 -9.16
C LYS A 185 -8.82 -7.76 -9.88
N THR A 186 -9.22 -6.67 -9.24
CA THR A 186 -10.10 -5.63 -9.80
C THR A 186 -9.38 -4.28 -9.87
N ALA A 187 -9.90 -3.38 -10.70
CA ALA A 187 -9.45 -1.99 -10.73
C ALA A 187 -9.71 -1.28 -9.38
N PRO A 188 -9.02 -0.17 -9.08
CA PRO A 188 -9.33 0.66 -7.93
C PRO A 188 -10.80 1.09 -7.93
N ASN A 189 -11.44 1.05 -6.77
CA ASN A 189 -12.83 1.45 -6.59
C ASN A 189 -12.91 2.90 -6.09
N LYS A 190 -14.13 3.42 -5.90
CA LYS A 190 -14.37 4.79 -5.42
C LYS A 190 -13.77 5.08 -4.03
N ASP A 191 -13.59 4.07 -3.19
CA ASP A 191 -13.04 4.27 -1.85
C ASP A 191 -11.52 4.43 -1.94
N HIS A 192 -10.86 3.66 -2.82
CA HIS A 192 -9.43 3.84 -3.13
C HIS A 192 -9.14 5.20 -3.76
N THR A 193 -9.97 5.65 -4.72
CA THR A 193 -9.75 6.95 -5.35
C THR A 193 -10.07 8.13 -4.44
N LEU A 194 -11.00 7.99 -3.49
CA LEU A 194 -11.16 8.99 -2.43
C LEU A 194 -9.96 8.97 -1.47
N GLN A 195 -9.43 7.79 -1.14
CA GLN A 195 -8.26 7.65 -0.26
C GLN A 195 -7.04 8.37 -0.81
N VAL A 196 -6.68 8.14 -2.07
CA VAL A 196 -5.50 8.78 -2.69
C VAL A 196 -5.65 10.31 -2.75
N LEU A 197 -6.88 10.80 -2.95
CA LEU A 197 -7.18 12.23 -2.93
C LEU A 197 -7.06 12.84 -1.53
N VAL A 198 -7.60 12.15 -0.51
CA VAL A 198 -7.45 12.56 0.89
C VAL A 198 -5.98 12.58 1.30
N TYR A 199 -5.20 11.58 0.91
CA TYR A 199 -3.75 11.53 1.17
C TYR A 199 -3.01 12.71 0.53
N TYR A 200 -3.32 13.04 -0.72
CA TYR A 200 -2.73 14.20 -1.38
C TYR A 200 -3.04 15.50 -0.65
N ILE A 201 -4.31 15.74 -0.34
CA ILE A 201 -4.74 16.96 0.36
C ILE A 201 -4.11 17.03 1.75
N MET A 202 -4.18 15.95 2.54
CA MET A 202 -3.54 15.90 3.87
C MET A 202 -2.04 16.09 3.80
N GLY A 203 -1.39 15.59 2.76
CA GLY A 203 0.03 15.82 2.50
C GLY A 203 0.38 17.28 2.27
N LEU A 204 -0.41 18.00 1.47
CA LEU A 204 -0.23 19.45 1.27
C LEU A 204 -0.41 20.27 2.55
N HIS A 205 -1.24 19.81 3.48
CA HIS A 205 -1.44 20.44 4.79
C HIS A 205 -0.48 19.93 5.86
N SER A 206 0.33 18.93 5.55
CA SER A 206 1.32 18.38 6.47
C SER A 206 2.60 19.23 6.50
N PHE A 207 3.48 18.93 7.44
CA PHE A 207 4.81 19.55 7.50
C PHE A 207 5.80 18.92 6.50
N ASP A 208 5.33 18.05 5.62
CA ASP A 208 6.15 17.32 4.67
C ASP A 208 6.25 18.09 3.33
N PRO A 209 7.40 18.72 3.03
CA PRO A 209 7.55 19.53 1.83
C PRO A 209 7.54 18.72 0.54
N ASP A 210 7.74 17.39 0.59
CA ASP A 210 7.78 16.56 -0.61
C ASP A 210 6.42 16.49 -1.31
N PHE A 211 5.32 16.79 -0.60
CA PHE A 211 4.00 16.88 -1.23
C PHE A 211 3.84 18.08 -2.16
N LEU A 212 4.68 19.12 -2.02
CA LEU A 212 4.63 20.30 -2.89
C LEU A 212 5.13 20.01 -4.30
N SER A 213 5.87 18.92 -4.51
CA SER A 213 6.33 18.50 -5.85
C SER A 213 5.38 17.52 -6.53
N ILE A 214 4.29 17.11 -5.88
CA ILE A 214 3.37 16.10 -6.43
C ILE A 214 2.47 16.73 -7.49
N GLU A 215 2.61 16.26 -8.72
CA GLU A 215 1.83 16.67 -9.88
C GLU A 215 0.78 15.63 -10.28
N ASN A 216 0.92 14.39 -9.79
CA ASN A 216 0.04 13.27 -10.16
C ASN A 216 -0.41 12.45 -8.95
N LEU A 217 -1.61 11.87 -9.06
CA LEU A 217 -2.09 10.78 -8.22
C LEU A 217 -2.04 9.49 -9.02
N GLY A 218 -1.54 8.42 -8.41
CA GLY A 218 -1.30 7.17 -9.10
C GLY A 218 -1.69 5.92 -8.32
N PHE A 219 -2.09 4.89 -9.06
CA PHE A 219 -2.17 3.53 -8.54
C PHE A 219 -1.29 2.64 -9.40
N TYR A 220 -0.56 1.74 -8.75
CA TYR A 220 0.10 0.64 -9.44
C TYR A 220 -0.41 -0.70 -8.92
N ASN A 221 -0.72 -1.60 -9.85
CA ASN A 221 -1.15 -2.94 -9.52
C ASN A 221 -0.17 -3.96 -10.11
N PRO A 222 0.76 -4.52 -9.31
CA PRO A 222 1.75 -5.47 -9.81
C PRO A 222 1.15 -6.81 -10.23
N ARG A 223 -0.03 -7.17 -9.70
CA ARG A 223 -0.74 -8.40 -10.10
C ARG A 223 -1.18 -8.35 -11.56
N LYS A 224 -1.70 -7.18 -11.97
CA LYS A 224 -2.13 -6.92 -13.34
C LYS A 224 -1.07 -6.24 -14.20
N ASN A 225 0.02 -5.80 -13.59
CA ASN A 225 1.06 -4.99 -14.21
C ASN A 225 0.49 -3.74 -14.92
N ILE A 226 -0.34 -2.99 -14.21
CA ILE A 226 -1.10 -1.86 -14.78
C ILE A 226 -0.97 -0.62 -13.88
N VAL A 227 -0.83 0.54 -14.52
CA VAL A 227 -0.79 1.87 -13.91
C VAL A 227 -2.08 2.61 -14.20
N TYR A 228 -2.57 3.31 -13.18
CA TYR A 228 -3.59 4.33 -13.30
C TYR A 228 -3.00 5.65 -12.85
N GLN A 229 -3.09 6.71 -13.65
CA GLN A 229 -2.52 8.02 -13.28
C GLN A 229 -3.48 9.17 -13.59
N LEU A 230 -3.51 10.16 -12.72
CA LEU A 230 -4.33 11.36 -12.87
C LEU A 230 -3.50 12.60 -12.55
N PRO A 231 -3.33 13.53 -13.49
CA PRO A 231 -2.72 14.83 -13.19
C PRO A 231 -3.56 15.59 -12.18
N VAL A 232 -2.96 16.05 -11.09
CA VAL A 232 -3.64 16.83 -10.05
C VAL A 232 -4.26 18.10 -10.63
N SER A 233 -3.61 18.72 -11.62
CA SER A 233 -4.12 19.91 -12.33
C SER A 233 -5.47 19.69 -13.02
N SER A 234 -5.87 18.45 -13.25
CA SER A 234 -7.19 18.10 -13.81
C SER A 234 -8.30 18.00 -12.76
N ILE A 235 -7.95 18.03 -11.46
CA ILE A 235 -8.91 17.92 -10.36
C ILE A 235 -9.51 19.32 -10.09
N PRO A 236 -10.85 19.47 -10.14
CA PRO A 236 -11.48 20.77 -9.88
C PRO A 236 -11.20 21.28 -8.47
N LEU A 237 -10.89 22.57 -8.34
CA LEU A 237 -10.64 23.21 -7.03
C LEU A 237 -11.84 23.12 -6.09
N ASP A 238 -13.07 23.21 -6.63
CA ASP A 238 -14.28 23.05 -5.80
C ASP A 238 -14.39 21.64 -5.23
N LEU A 239 -13.91 20.62 -5.95
CA LEU A 239 -13.84 19.25 -5.41
C LEU A 239 -12.82 19.17 -4.26
N ILE A 240 -11.63 19.78 -4.41
CA ILE A 240 -10.63 19.82 -3.33
C ILE A 240 -11.24 20.42 -2.07
N ARG A 241 -11.91 21.58 -2.20
CA ARG A 241 -12.58 22.25 -1.07
C ARG A 241 -13.65 21.37 -0.43
N THR A 242 -14.47 20.68 -1.23
CA THR A 242 -15.46 19.72 -0.70
C THR A 242 -14.79 18.63 0.14
N ILE A 243 -13.64 18.09 -0.29
CA ILE A 243 -12.94 17.06 0.49
C ILE A 243 -12.31 17.65 1.75
N GLU A 244 -11.74 18.85 1.68
CA GLU A 244 -11.21 19.58 2.84
C GLU A 244 -12.29 19.82 3.91
N ASP A 245 -13.45 20.31 3.51
CA ASP A 245 -14.53 20.72 4.42
C ASP A 245 -15.35 19.53 4.93
N GLU A 246 -15.80 18.65 4.03
CA GLU A 246 -16.80 17.62 4.35
C GLU A 246 -16.18 16.27 4.75
N VAL A 247 -15.01 15.93 4.21
CA VAL A 247 -14.37 14.63 4.45
C VAL A 247 -13.31 14.74 5.53
N ILE A 248 -12.35 15.65 5.36
CA ILE A 248 -11.20 15.84 6.28
C ILE A 248 -11.58 16.74 7.46
N CYS A 249 -12.46 17.72 7.23
CA CYS A 249 -12.96 18.68 8.21
C CYS A 249 -11.88 19.60 8.76
N TYR A 250 -11.13 20.27 7.88
CA TYR A 250 -10.28 21.40 8.28
C TYR A 250 -11.13 22.58 8.79
N LYS A 251 -10.52 23.43 9.63
CA LYS A 251 -11.15 24.59 10.27
C LYS A 251 -10.54 25.89 9.78
#